data_AF-A0A3R7VFK6-F1
#
_entry.id   AF-A0A3R7VFK6-F1
#
_cell.length_a   1.000
_cell.length_b   1.000
_cell.length_c   1.000
_cell.angle_alpha   90.00
_cell.angle_beta   90.00
_cell.angle_gamma   90.00
#
_symmetry.space_group_name_H-M   'P 1'
#
loop_
_entity.id
_entity.type
_entity.pdbx_description
1 polymer ?
#
loop_
_entity_poly.entity_id
_entity_poly.type
_entity_poly.pdbx_seq_one_letter_code
_entity_poly.pdbx_strand_id
1 'polypeptide(L)'
;MRPTSSVSVAIVGAGYTSAALLTHLLDRRPDVAEKIAVFGTGSFGHGAAFGTLHPDFRLNVRAQIMQLRPAKPDLFPIWSEACLQDKDAYCEAGQFYR
;
A
#
# COMPACT_ATOMS: atom_id res chain seq x y z
N MET A 1 14.37 -37.03 -6.03
CA MET A 1 13.11 -36.27 -6.16
C MET A 1 13.00 -35.36 -4.95
N ARG A 2 13.11 -34.02 -5.09
CA ARG A 2 12.87 -33.11 -3.95
C ARG A 2 11.38 -33.18 -3.60
N PRO A 3 10.98 -33.28 -2.32
CA PRO A 3 9.58 -33.18 -1.96
C PRO A 3 9.04 -31.83 -2.46
N THR A 4 8.03 -31.85 -3.31
CA THR A 4 7.27 -30.67 -3.70
C THR A 4 6.34 -30.33 -2.54
N SER A 5 6.87 -29.86 -1.41
CA SER A 5 5.99 -29.29 -0.40
C SER A 5 5.40 -28.01 -0.97
N SER A 6 4.08 -27.94 -1.03
CA SER A 6 3.37 -26.69 -1.29
C SER A 6 3.58 -25.78 -0.08
N VAL A 7 4.61 -24.93 -0.13
CA VAL A 7 4.85 -23.95 0.93
C VAL A 7 3.71 -22.95 0.93
N SER A 8 3.04 -22.82 2.08
CA SER A 8 2.09 -21.74 2.36
C SER A 8 2.77 -20.62 3.15
N VAL A 9 2.30 -19.39 2.96
CA VAL A 9 2.86 -18.19 3.57
C VAL A 9 1.83 -17.56 4.49
N ALA A 10 2.18 -17.40 5.77
CA ALA A 10 1.42 -16.60 6.72
C ALA A 10 2.08 -15.23 6.86
N ILE A 11 1.33 -14.16 6.62
CA ILE A 11 1.76 -12.77 6.82
C ILE A 11 1.05 -12.22 8.06
N VAL A 12 1.81 -11.76 9.05
CA VAL A 12 1.25 -11.16 10.28
C VAL A 12 1.38 -9.65 10.21
N GLY A 13 0.25 -8.97 10.34
CA GLY A 13 0.06 -7.54 10.10
C GLY A 13 -0.70 -7.29 8.80
N ALA A 14 -1.81 -6.55 8.87
CA ALA A 14 -2.64 -6.17 7.72
C ALA A 14 -2.37 -4.71 7.28
N GLY A 15 -1.18 -4.17 7.54
CA GLY A 15 -0.83 -2.78 7.20
C GLY A 15 -0.24 -2.60 5.80
N TYR A 16 0.20 -1.37 5.51
CA TYR A 16 0.77 -0.99 4.21
C TYR A 16 1.93 -1.87 3.77
N THR A 17 2.83 -2.26 4.69
CA THR A 17 3.95 -3.15 4.38
C THR A 17 3.48 -4.47 3.79
N SER A 18 2.43 -5.08 4.35
CA SER A 18 1.88 -6.34 3.87
C SER A 18 1.16 -6.18 2.54
N ALA A 19 0.43 -5.08 2.35
CA ALA A 19 -0.17 -4.75 1.06
C ALA A 19 0.90 -4.57 -0.02
N ALA A 20 1.97 -3.81 0.27
CA ALA A 20 3.08 -3.61 -0.64
C ALA A 20 3.80 -4.92 -0.98
N LEU A 21 4.11 -5.74 0.04
CA LEU A 21 4.70 -7.06 -0.15
C LEU A 21 3.84 -7.93 -1.06
N LEU A 22 2.53 -7.97 -0.83
CA LEU A 22 1.62 -8.77 -1.63
C LEU A 22 1.50 -8.28 -3.07
N THR A 23 1.44 -6.97 -3.28
CA THR A 23 1.47 -6.41 -4.64
C THR A 23 2.73 -6.88 -5.38
N HIS A 24 3.91 -6.77 -4.77
CA HIS A 24 5.16 -7.16 -5.42
C HIS A 24 5.31 -8.67 -5.62
N LEU A 25 4.77 -9.47 -4.71
CA LEU A 25 4.79 -10.93 -4.78
C LEU A 25 3.85 -11.44 -5.85
N LEU A 26 2.60 -10.97 -5.86
CA LEU A 26 1.56 -11.43 -6.80
C LEU A 26 1.80 -10.92 -8.22
N ASP A 27 2.44 -9.75 -8.39
CA ASP A 27 2.94 -9.30 -9.70
C ASP A 27 3.92 -10.31 -10.32
N ARG A 28 4.72 -10.99 -9.49
CA ARG A 28 5.76 -11.93 -9.95
C ARG A 28 5.29 -13.37 -9.98
N ARG A 29 4.41 -13.74 -9.05
CA ARG A 29 3.95 -15.11 -8.78
C ARG A 29 2.46 -15.11 -8.47
N PRO A 30 1.59 -14.79 -9.43
CA PRO A 30 0.14 -14.80 -9.21
C PRO A 30 -0.36 -16.21 -8.83
N ASP A 31 0.34 -17.26 -9.25
CA ASP A 31 0.05 -18.67 -8.95
C ASP A 31 0.12 -19.04 -7.46
N VAL A 32 0.72 -18.19 -6.62
CA VAL A 32 0.81 -18.46 -5.17
C VAL A 32 -0.28 -17.79 -4.35
N ALA A 33 -1.21 -17.04 -4.97
CA ALA A 33 -2.25 -16.28 -4.26
C ALA A 33 -3.02 -17.13 -3.24
N GLU A 34 -3.46 -18.32 -3.65
CA GLU A 34 -4.23 -19.24 -2.80
C GLU A 34 -3.44 -19.83 -1.62
N LYS A 35 -2.11 -19.67 -1.61
CA LYS A 35 -1.21 -20.18 -0.58
C LYS A 35 -0.86 -19.14 0.49
N ILE A 36 -1.41 -17.93 0.38
CA ILE A 36 -1.09 -16.81 1.24
C ILE A 36 -2.29 -16.52 2.14
N ALA A 37 -2.04 -16.46 3.45
CA ALA A 37 -3.00 -15.93 4.41
C ALA A 37 -2.41 -14.69 5.11
N VAL A 38 -3.21 -13.63 5.24
CA VAL A 38 -2.85 -12.42 5.99
C VAL A 38 -3.66 -12.37 7.27
N PHE A 39 -2.97 -12.16 8.39
CA PHE A 39 -3.57 -12.04 9.71
C PHE A 39 -3.35 -10.63 10.25
N GLY A 40 -4.41 -9.95 10.66
CA GLY A 40 -4.34 -8.62 11.25
C GLY A 40 -5.72 -8.07 11.56
N THR A 41 -5.75 -6.90 12.18
CA THR A 41 -6.98 -6.18 12.53
C THR A 41 -7.19 -4.98 11.63
N GLY A 42 -8.45 -4.53 11.53
CA GLY A 42 -8.84 -3.37 10.73
C GLY A 42 -8.82 -3.64 9.22
N SER A 43 -8.94 -2.56 8.45
CA SER A 43 -8.91 -2.61 6.99
C SER A 43 -7.52 -2.94 6.47
N PHE A 44 -7.45 -3.88 5.53
CA PHE A 44 -6.18 -4.26 4.90
C PHE A 44 -5.49 -3.06 4.25
N GLY A 45 -4.16 -3.03 4.31
CA GLY A 45 -3.32 -1.94 3.80
C GLY A 45 -3.23 -0.70 4.69
N HIS A 46 -4.10 -0.55 5.71
CA HIS A 46 -4.08 0.64 6.58
C HIS A 46 -2.99 0.52 7.64
N GLY A 47 -3.12 -0.48 8.52
CA GLY A 47 -2.24 -0.62 9.68
C GLY A 47 -2.21 0.66 10.55
N ALA A 48 -1.17 0.83 11.35
CA ALA A 48 -1.04 2.02 12.20
C ALA A 48 -0.83 3.30 11.38
N ALA A 49 0.06 3.28 10.38
CA ALA A 49 0.39 4.49 9.62
C ALA A 49 -0.79 4.96 8.75
N PHE A 50 -1.33 4.12 7.87
CA PHE A 50 -2.36 4.52 6.92
C PHE A 50 -3.78 4.41 7.49
N GLY A 51 -3.93 3.93 8.73
CA GLY A 51 -5.19 3.94 9.47
C GLY A 51 -5.39 5.16 10.37
N THR A 52 -4.35 5.97 10.58
CA THR A 52 -4.43 7.15 11.44
C THR A 52 -4.84 8.40 10.66
N LEU A 53 -5.88 9.09 11.16
CA LEU A 53 -6.24 10.43 10.72
C LEU A 53 -5.47 11.46 11.58
N HIS A 54 -4.80 12.41 10.95
CA HIS A 54 -4.09 13.49 11.63
C HIS A 54 -4.57 14.87 11.14
N PRO A 55 -4.68 15.88 12.02
CA PRO A 55 -5.13 17.21 11.63
C PRO A 55 -4.14 17.95 10.72
N ASP A 56 -2.84 17.65 10.81
CA ASP A 56 -1.80 18.41 10.10
C ASP A 56 -1.31 17.75 8.79
N PHE A 57 -1.65 16.49 8.53
CA PHE A 57 -1.22 15.79 7.32
C PHE A 57 -2.27 14.81 6.81
N ARG A 58 -2.41 14.75 5.47
CA ARG A 58 -3.29 13.77 4.80
C ARG A 58 -2.55 12.49 4.44
N LEU A 59 -1.23 12.57 4.29
CA LEU A 59 -0.36 11.47 3.89
C LEU A 59 0.71 11.24 4.96
N ASN A 60 1.12 9.98 5.12
CA ASN A 60 2.22 9.60 6.02
C ASN A 60 3.59 10.10 5.57
N VAL A 61 3.76 10.34 4.27
CA VAL A 61 4.95 10.92 3.66
C VAL A 61 4.53 11.89 2.57
N ARG A 62 5.43 12.77 2.14
CA ARG A 62 5.14 13.72 1.04
C ARG A 62 4.76 12.97 -0.23
N ALA A 63 3.78 13.47 -0.98
CA ALA A 63 3.25 12.83 -2.18
C ALA A 63 4.36 12.43 -3.19
N GLN A 64 5.39 13.27 -3.35
CA GLN A 64 6.50 13.06 -4.28
C GLN A 64 7.42 11.88 -3.90
N ILE A 65 7.43 11.48 -2.63
CA ILE A 65 8.25 10.37 -2.12
C ILE A 65 7.39 9.18 -1.64
N MET A 66 6.06 9.26 -1.81
CA MET A 66 5.17 8.13 -1.54
C MET A 66 5.26 7.12 -2.68
N GLN A 67 6.16 6.15 -2.57
CA GLN A 67 6.48 5.24 -3.66
C GLN A 67 6.27 3.77 -3.26
N LEU A 68 5.35 3.10 -3.95
CA LEU A 68 5.23 1.64 -3.93
C LEU A 68 6.18 0.99 -4.94
N ARG A 69 6.42 1.66 -6.07
CA ARG A 69 7.29 1.21 -7.15
C ARG A 69 8.30 2.32 -7.45
N PRO A 70 9.55 2.22 -6.97
CA PRO A 70 10.55 3.27 -7.19
C PRO A 70 10.80 3.59 -8.68
N ALA A 71 10.65 2.59 -9.56
CA ALA A 71 10.76 2.79 -11.01
C ALA A 71 9.57 3.55 -11.65
N LYS A 72 8.51 3.81 -10.88
CA LYS A 72 7.31 4.55 -11.30
C LYS A 72 6.90 5.53 -10.18
N PRO A 73 7.69 6.58 -9.94
CA PRO A 73 7.48 7.48 -8.80
C PRO A 73 6.14 8.23 -8.86
N ASP A 74 5.64 8.51 -10.07
CA ASP A 74 4.42 9.29 -10.30
C ASP A 74 3.13 8.46 -10.22
N LEU A 75 3.22 7.18 -9.85
CA LEU A 75 2.06 6.29 -9.83
C LEU A 75 0.99 6.74 -8.83
N PHE A 76 1.39 7.25 -7.66
CA PHE A 76 0.44 7.77 -6.67
C PHE A 76 -0.27 9.04 -7.16
N PRO A 77 0.43 10.10 -7.63
CA PRO A 77 -0.22 11.27 -8.21
C PRO A 77 -1.19 10.96 -9.37
N ILE A 78 -0.76 10.11 -10.33
CA ILE A 78 -1.60 9.74 -11.48
C ILE A 78 -2.87 8.99 -11.01
N TRP A 79 -2.70 8.05 -10.10
CA TRP A 79 -3.84 7.30 -9.55
C TRP A 79 -4.78 8.21 -8.75
N SER A 80 -4.26 9.12 -7.93
CA SER A 80 -5.09 9.97 -7.10
C SER A 80 -5.90 10.97 -7.92
N GLU A 81 -5.33 11.55 -8.97
CA GLU A 81 -6.07 12.39 -9.93
C GLU A 81 -7.19 11.63 -10.64
N ALA A 82 -6.96 10.36 -10.98
CA ALA A 82 -7.94 9.54 -11.70
C ALA A 82 -9.04 8.95 -10.79
N CYS A 83 -8.74 8.71 -9.51
CA CYS A 83 -9.61 7.91 -8.64
C CYS A 83 -10.17 8.67 -7.43
N LEU A 84 -9.64 9.84 -7.08
CA LEU A 84 -10.09 10.59 -5.91
C LEU A 84 -10.74 11.92 -6.33
N GLN A 85 -11.84 12.26 -5.65
CA GLN A 85 -12.42 13.60 -5.69
C GLN A 85 -12.15 14.27 -4.33
N ASP A 86 -10.95 14.84 -4.18
CA ASP A 86 -10.55 15.58 -2.97
C ASP A 86 -10.25 17.05 -3.35
N LYS A 87 -11.23 17.93 -3.12
CA LYS A 87 -11.12 19.37 -3.39
C LYS A 87 -10.04 20.06 -2.56
N ASP A 88 -9.63 19.43 -1.45
CA ASP A 88 -8.67 19.97 -0.51
C ASP A 88 -7.30 19.25 -0.65
N ALA A 89 -7.09 18.48 -1.72
CA ALA A 89 -5.82 17.83 -2.03
C ALA A 89 -4.74 18.82 -2.48
N TYR A 90 -5.10 20.06 -2.78
CA TYR A 90 -4.17 21.10 -3.23
C TYR A 90 -4.40 22.37 -2.43
N CYS A 91 -3.36 22.86 -1.76
CA CYS A 91 -3.37 24.14 -1.05
C CYS A 91 -2.03 24.88 -1.26
N GLU A 92 -1.91 26.09 -0.71
CA GLU A 92 -0.68 26.89 -0.80
C GLU A 92 0.55 26.17 -0.21
N ALA A 93 0.35 25.29 0.78
CA ALA A 93 1.44 24.50 1.38
C ALA A 93 1.91 23.34 0.50
N GLY A 94 1.14 22.94 -0.51
CA GLY A 94 1.50 21.91 -1.48
C GLY A 94 0.43 20.83 -1.69
N GLN A 95 0.84 19.74 -2.35
CA GLN A 95 -0.03 18.60 -2.65
C GLN A 95 -0.25 17.71 -1.44
N PHE A 96 -1.51 17.44 -1.12
CA PHE A 96 -2.02 16.61 -0.02
C PHE A 96 -1.57 17.05 1.38
N TYR A 97 -1.30 18.35 1.55
CA TYR A 97 -1.13 18.96 2.87
C TYR A 97 -2.50 19.31 3.49
N ARG A 98 -2.51 19.60 4.79
CA ARG A 98 -3.64 20.22 5.47
C ARG A 98 -3.29 21.64 5.84
#